data_AF-A0A7C7KRN4-F1
#
_entry.id   AF-A0A7C7KRN4-F1
#
_cell.length_a   1.000
_cell.length_b   1.000
_cell.length_c   1.000
_cell.angle_alpha   90.00
_cell.angle_beta   90.00
_cell.angle_gamma   90.00
#
_symmetry.space_group_name_H-M   'P 1'
#
loop_
_entity.id
_entity.type
_entity.pdbx_description
1 polymer ?
#
loop_
_entity_poly.entity_id
_entity_poly.type
_entity_poly.pdbx_seq_one_letter_code
_entity_poly.pdbx_strand_id
1 'polypeptide(L)'
;DIGQARAGKIINIRIKKPGRKVAKGKPYASLESGKWTGPVPAVIEGEVVERNEELFDNPELINEDPYGKGWIVRIKPTDLERDLKELVTGEEAIRLQKEYIDREDVNCGEELAQISKKFYT
;
A
#
# COMPACT_ATOMS: atom_id res chain seq x y z
N ASP A 1 -3.19 -3.27 -8.28
CA ASP A 1 -2.69 -1.93 -7.86
C ASP A 1 -1.23 -1.77 -8.30
N ILE A 2 -0.76 -0.55 -8.55
CA ILE A 2 0.60 -0.27 -9.05
C ILE A 2 1.68 -0.75 -8.07
N GLY A 3 1.46 -0.57 -6.76
CA GLY A 3 2.43 -0.94 -5.74
C GLY A 3 2.72 -2.44 -5.74
N GLN A 4 1.67 -3.25 -5.71
CA GLN A 4 1.80 -4.71 -5.74
C GLN A 4 2.28 -5.23 -7.11
N ALA A 5 1.88 -4.58 -8.22
CA ALA A 5 2.31 -4.99 -9.56
C ALA A 5 3.83 -4.84 -9.74
N ARG A 6 4.40 -3.74 -9.25
CA ARG A 6 5.85 -3.50 -9.29
C ARG A 6 6.62 -4.41 -8.33
N ALA A 7 6.08 -4.64 -7.14
CA ALA A 7 6.70 -5.55 -6.19
C ALA A 7 6.68 -7.00 -6.73
N GLY A 8 5.70 -7.38 -7.54
CA GLY A 8 5.48 -8.76 -7.97
C GLY A 8 4.75 -9.58 -6.90
N LYS A 9 4.69 -10.91 -7.06
CA LYS A 9 4.00 -11.79 -6.10
C LYS A 9 4.67 -11.71 -4.73
N ILE A 10 3.95 -11.17 -3.74
CA ILE A 10 4.43 -11.06 -2.37
C ILE A 10 4.43 -12.45 -1.75
N ILE A 11 5.56 -12.83 -1.16
CA ILE A 11 5.75 -14.14 -0.54
C ILE A 11 5.94 -14.03 0.98
N ASN A 12 6.26 -12.84 1.49
CA ASN A 12 6.47 -12.63 2.91
C ASN A 12 6.25 -11.16 3.31
N ILE A 13 5.84 -10.95 4.56
CA ILE A 13 5.62 -9.63 5.14
C ILE A 13 6.04 -9.58 6.61
N ARG A 14 6.62 -8.46 7.02
CA ARG A 14 6.83 -8.12 8.43
C ARG A 14 6.10 -6.84 8.77
N ILE A 15 5.32 -6.84 9.85
CA ILE A 15 4.49 -5.71 10.27
C ILE A 15 4.80 -5.36 11.72
N LYS A 16 4.92 -4.05 12.02
CA LYS A 16 5.03 -3.58 13.42
C LYS A 16 3.82 -4.02 14.24
N LYS A 17 4.07 -4.32 15.52
CA LYS A 17 3.02 -4.71 16.48
C LYS A 17 2.14 -3.51 16.85
N PRO A 18 0.86 -3.75 17.22
CA PRO A 18 0.01 -2.74 17.84
C PRO A 18 0.68 -2.07 19.05
N GLY A 19 0.36 -0.80 19.29
CA GLY A 19 0.96 0.07 20.32
C GLY A 19 2.30 0.70 19.93
N ARG A 20 2.80 0.45 18.70
CA ARG A 20 4.03 1.09 18.21
C ARG A 20 3.72 2.39 17.48
N LYS A 21 4.42 3.46 17.87
CA LYS A 21 4.44 4.72 17.14
C LYS A 21 5.19 4.59 15.81
N VAL A 22 4.66 5.23 14.78
CA VAL A 22 5.24 5.33 13.45
C VAL A 22 5.21 6.79 13.02
N ALA A 23 6.37 7.31 12.64
CA ALA A 23 6.49 8.64 12.06
C ALA A 23 6.25 8.59 10.55
N LYS A 24 5.75 9.68 9.99
CA LYS A 24 5.59 9.86 8.54
C LYS A 24 6.91 9.60 7.81
N GLY A 25 6.85 8.89 6.69
CA GLY A 25 8.01 8.47 5.90
C GLY A 25 8.86 7.36 6.53
N LYS A 26 8.58 6.92 7.76
CA LYS A 26 9.28 5.78 8.38
C LYS A 26 8.54 4.47 8.12
N PRO A 27 9.26 3.34 8.00
CA PRO A 27 8.64 2.06 7.70
C PRO A 27 7.73 1.57 8.84
N TYR A 28 6.55 1.08 8.48
CA TYR A 28 5.69 0.29 9.38
C TYR A 28 5.66 -1.19 9.04
N ALA A 29 5.97 -1.53 7.79
CA ALA A 29 6.10 -2.89 7.31
C ALA A 29 7.32 -3.05 6.37
N SER A 30 7.66 -4.29 6.06
CA SER A 30 8.60 -4.66 5.00
C SER A 30 7.98 -5.82 4.22
N LEU A 31 7.97 -5.72 2.89
CA LEU A 31 7.51 -6.80 2.01
C LEU A 31 8.68 -7.45 1.31
N GLU A 32 8.48 -8.71 0.95
CA GLU A 32 9.43 -9.48 0.16
C GLU A 32 8.67 -10.26 -0.92
N SER A 33 9.23 -10.22 -2.12
CA SER A 33 8.80 -10.97 -3.29
C SER A 33 10.03 -11.61 -3.95
N GLY A 34 9.81 -12.42 -4.98
CA GLY A 34 10.91 -12.94 -5.82
C GLY A 34 11.65 -11.86 -6.63
N LYS A 35 11.12 -10.63 -6.71
CA LYS A 35 11.69 -9.53 -7.54
C LYS A 35 12.13 -8.33 -6.73
N TRP A 36 11.58 -8.13 -5.55
CA TRP A 36 11.75 -6.93 -4.75
C TRP A 36 11.64 -7.23 -3.27
N THR A 37 12.48 -6.57 -2.48
CA THR A 37 12.35 -6.56 -1.02
C THR A 37 12.57 -5.13 -0.54
N GLY A 38 11.72 -4.65 0.36
CA GLY A 38 11.89 -3.31 0.86
C GLY A 38 10.85 -2.82 1.87
N PRO A 39 11.14 -1.65 2.46
CA PRO A 39 10.29 -1.03 3.46
C PRO A 39 9.01 -0.46 2.85
N VAL A 40 7.92 -0.51 3.62
CA VAL A 40 6.67 0.23 3.35
C VAL A 40 6.60 1.43 4.30
N PRO A 41 6.87 2.66 3.82
CA PRO A 41 6.83 3.85 4.64
C PRO A 41 5.38 4.26 4.97
N ALA A 42 5.17 4.83 6.15
CA ALA A 42 3.88 5.39 6.53
C ALA A 42 3.64 6.73 5.83
N VAL A 43 2.42 6.91 5.31
CA VAL A 43 1.96 8.18 4.71
C VAL A 43 1.44 9.19 5.74
N ILE A 44 1.13 8.71 6.95
CA ILE A 44 0.69 9.51 8.10
C ILE A 44 1.53 9.15 9.33
N GLU A 45 1.62 10.05 10.30
CA GLU A 45 2.18 9.71 11.62
C GLU A 45 1.09 9.29 12.61
N GLY A 46 1.43 8.35 13.50
CA GLY A 46 0.47 7.86 14.48
C GLY A 46 0.93 6.61 15.21
N GLU A 47 -0.03 5.91 15.78
CA GLU A 47 0.16 4.63 16.48
C GLU A 47 -0.52 3.49 15.74
N VAL A 48 0.18 2.37 15.54
CA VAL A 48 -0.44 1.15 15.01
C VAL A 48 -1.44 0.64 16.04
N VAL A 49 -2.72 0.58 15.66
CA VAL A 49 -3.78 0.02 16.53
C VAL A 49 -4.13 -1.41 16.15
N GLU A 50 -3.89 -1.79 14.91
CA GLU A 50 -4.20 -3.12 14.40
C GLU A 50 -3.22 -3.48 13.27
N ARG A 51 -2.89 -4.77 13.14
CA ARG A 51 -2.16 -5.31 12.00
C ARG A 51 -2.94 -6.50 11.46
N ASN A 52 -2.88 -6.71 10.15
CA ASN A 52 -3.54 -7.85 9.54
C ASN A 52 -2.69 -9.10 9.73
N GLU A 53 -3.10 -9.97 10.65
CA GLU A 53 -2.35 -11.20 10.93
C GLU A 53 -2.53 -12.27 9.85
N GLU A 54 -3.62 -12.21 9.06
CA GLU A 54 -3.86 -13.13 7.95
C GLU A 54 -2.74 -13.07 6.90
N LEU A 55 -2.08 -11.92 6.75
CA LEU A 55 -1.00 -11.74 5.79
C LEU A 55 0.28 -12.52 6.13
N PHE A 56 0.44 -13.01 7.36
CA PHE A 56 1.59 -13.85 7.72
C PHE A 56 1.48 -15.24 7.12
N ASP A 57 0.25 -15.75 6.99
CA ASP A 57 -0.03 -17.05 6.39
C ASP A 57 -0.37 -16.91 4.90
N ASN A 58 -1.09 -15.83 4.53
CA ASN A 58 -1.59 -15.57 3.17
C ASN A 58 -1.10 -14.21 2.62
N PRO A 59 0.22 -14.02 2.37
CA PRO A 59 0.76 -12.74 1.89
C PRO A 59 0.26 -12.34 0.50
N GLU A 60 -0.23 -13.29 -0.30
CA GLU A 60 -0.75 -13.03 -1.65
C GLU A 60 -2.04 -12.20 -1.68
N LEU A 61 -2.74 -12.07 -0.55
CA LEU A 61 -3.89 -11.18 -0.40
C LEU A 61 -3.55 -9.71 -0.73
N ILE A 62 -2.29 -9.31 -0.57
CA ILE A 62 -1.80 -7.97 -0.97
C ILE A 62 -1.84 -7.80 -2.48
N ASN A 63 -1.61 -8.87 -3.24
CA ASN A 63 -1.70 -8.84 -4.70
C ASN A 63 -3.15 -8.94 -5.16
N GLU A 64 -3.94 -9.84 -4.57
CA GLU A 64 -5.31 -10.18 -5.00
C GLU A 64 -6.34 -9.10 -4.64
N ASP A 65 -6.34 -8.64 -3.39
CA ASP A 65 -7.33 -7.69 -2.87
C ASP A 65 -6.66 -6.60 -2.01
N PRO A 66 -5.80 -5.75 -2.60
CA PRO A 66 -4.98 -4.78 -1.85
C PRO A 66 -5.78 -3.79 -1.01
N TYR A 67 -7.03 -3.52 -1.38
CA TYR A 67 -7.89 -2.53 -0.73
C TYR A 67 -8.98 -3.16 0.17
N GLY A 68 -9.28 -4.44 0.00
CA GLY A 68 -10.15 -5.20 0.89
C GLY A 68 -9.33 -6.02 1.89
N LYS A 69 -9.21 -7.33 1.65
CA LYS A 69 -8.54 -8.28 2.56
C LYS A 69 -7.03 -8.04 2.71
N GLY A 70 -6.39 -7.38 1.76
CA GLY A 70 -4.96 -7.09 1.71
C GLY A 70 -4.49 -5.89 2.53
N TRP A 71 -5.34 -5.29 3.37
CA TRP A 71 -4.93 -4.18 4.25
C TRP A 71 -3.79 -4.61 5.19
N ILE A 72 -2.80 -3.75 5.43
CA ILE A 72 -1.59 -4.13 6.19
C ILE A 72 -1.68 -3.72 7.68
N VAL A 73 -2.00 -2.45 7.94
CA VAL A 73 -2.14 -1.89 9.29
C VAL A 73 -3.28 -0.90 9.37
N ARG A 74 -3.82 -0.73 10.57
CA ARG A 74 -4.61 0.44 10.95
C ARG A 74 -3.80 1.31 11.89
N ILE A 75 -3.79 2.61 11.59
CA ILE A 75 -3.04 3.61 12.35
C ILE A 75 -4.04 4.60 12.94
N LYS A 76 -3.93 4.86 14.24
CA LYS A 76 -4.56 6.01 14.88
C LYS A 76 -3.67 7.22 14.62
N PRO A 77 -4.09 8.17 13.79
CA PRO A 77 -3.27 9.33 13.44
C PRO A 77 -3.04 10.23 14.65
N THR A 78 -1.87 10.86 14.71
CA THR A 78 -1.60 11.93 15.69
C THR A 78 -2.30 13.22 15.29
N ASP A 79 -2.21 13.60 14.01
CA ASP A 79 -2.85 14.77 13.41
C ASP A 79 -3.24 14.46 11.96
N LEU A 80 -4.49 14.02 11.77
CA LEU A 80 -4.97 13.58 10.47
C LEU A 80 -5.16 14.75 9.50
N GLU A 81 -5.68 15.88 9.97
CA GLU A 81 -5.97 17.04 9.11
C GLU A 81 -4.70 17.60 8.49
N ARG A 82 -3.61 17.69 9.25
CA ARG A 82 -2.32 18.12 8.74
C ARG A 82 -1.78 17.13 7.71
N ASP A 83 -1.82 15.84 8.01
CA ASP A 83 -1.23 14.83 7.12
C ASP A 83 -2.00 14.66 5.81
N LEU A 84 -3.33 14.79 5.83
CA LEU A 84 -4.17 14.70 4.63
C LEU A 84 -3.94 15.84 3.64
N LYS A 85 -3.57 17.05 4.10
CA LYS A 85 -3.30 18.20 3.22
C LYS A 85 -2.11 17.98 2.27
N GLU A 86 -1.21 17.07 2.63
CA GLU A 86 -0.04 16.71 1.82
C GLU A 86 -0.31 15.54 0.87
N LEU A 87 -1.50 14.93 0.94
CA LEU A 87 -1.88 13.82 0.07
C LEU A 87 -2.61 14.33 -1.16
N VAL A 88 -2.26 13.75 -2.30
CA VAL A 88 -2.97 13.99 -3.56
C VAL A 88 -4.21 13.09 -3.61
N THR A 89 -5.35 13.65 -4.00
CA THR A 89 -6.63 12.92 -4.07
C THR A 89 -7.37 13.23 -5.38
N GLY A 90 -8.43 12.48 -5.67
CA GLY A 90 -9.31 12.70 -6.81
C GLY A 90 -8.63 12.51 -8.17
N GLU A 91 -9.03 13.31 -9.14
CA GLU A 91 -8.54 13.23 -10.54
C GLU A 91 -7.03 13.45 -10.66
N GLU A 92 -6.47 14.28 -9.80
CA GLU A 92 -5.03 14.55 -9.80
C GLU A 92 -4.22 13.30 -9.42
N ALA A 93 -4.68 12.55 -8.42
CA ALA A 93 -4.03 11.31 -8.03
C ALA A 93 -4.05 10.29 -9.18
N ILE A 94 -5.18 10.20 -9.91
CA ILE A 94 -5.32 9.33 -11.08
C ILE A 94 -4.34 9.75 -12.17
N ARG A 95 -4.23 11.05 -12.45
CA ARG A 95 -3.32 11.58 -13.47
C ARG A 95 -1.86 11.23 -13.17
N LEU A 96 -1.41 11.55 -11.96
CA LEU A 96 -0.03 11.26 -11.54
C LEU A 96 0.26 9.76 -11.56
N GLN A 97 -0.71 8.92 -11.18
CA GLN A 97 -0.58 7.47 -11.27
C GLN A 97 -0.44 6.99 -12.72
N LYS A 98 -1.22 7.52 -13.66
CA LYS A 98 -1.11 7.17 -15.08
C LYS A 98 0.24 7.58 -15.66
N GLU A 99 0.66 8.81 -15.43
CA GLU A 99 1.98 9.29 -15.87
C GLU A 99 3.12 8.45 -15.30
N TYR A 100 2.95 7.96 -14.07
CA TYR A 100 3.91 7.07 -13.43
C TYR A 100 3.95 5.69 -14.10
N ILE A 101 2.78 5.09 -14.36
CA ILE A 101 2.67 3.79 -15.05
C ILE A 101 3.35 3.86 -16.42
N ASP A 102 3.08 4.92 -17.19
CA ASP A 102 3.60 5.09 -18.55
C ASP A 102 5.12 5.30 -18.55
N ARG A 103 5.62 6.09 -17.59
CA ARG A 103 7.07 6.38 -17.48
C ARG A 103 7.88 5.16 -17.06
N GLU A 104 7.34 4.38 -16.13
CA GLU A 104 8.04 3.26 -15.50
C GLU A 104 7.71 1.91 -16.17
N ASP A 105 6.95 1.93 -17.27
CA ASP A 105 6.48 0.78 -18.04
C ASP A 105 5.90 -0.33 -17.13
N VAL A 106 5.05 0.08 -16.19
CA VAL A 106 4.51 -0.82 -15.17
C VAL A 106 3.38 -1.64 -15.76
N ASN A 107 3.69 -2.86 -16.18
CA ASN A 107 2.65 -3.80 -16.60
C ASN A 107 1.83 -4.30 -15.40
N CYS A 108 0.63 -3.77 -15.23
CA CYS A 108 -0.29 -4.21 -14.17
C CYS A 108 -1.01 -5.55 -14.49
N GLY A 109 -0.79 -6.19 -15.64
CA GLY A 109 -1.54 -7.38 -16.05
C GLY A 109 -2.99 -7.06 -16.43
N GLU A 110 -3.51 -7.77 -17.43
CA GLU A 110 -4.82 -7.46 -18.05
C GLU A 110 -6.02 -7.62 -17.08
N GLU A 111 -5.88 -8.43 -16.03
CA GLU A 111 -6.93 -8.68 -15.03
C GLU A 111 -7.09 -7.53 -14.01
N LEU A 112 -6.02 -6.79 -13.71
CA LEU A 112 -6.04 -5.72 -12.70
C LEU A 112 -6.43 -4.35 -13.27
N ALA A 113 -6.38 -4.19 -14.61
CA ALA A 113 -6.86 -3.01 -15.31
C ALA A 113 -8.39 -2.82 -15.15
N GLN A 114 -9.15 -3.91 -14.94
CA GLN A 114 -10.59 -3.84 -14.67
C GLN A 114 -10.91 -3.32 -13.27
N ILE A 115 -10.08 -3.64 -12.27
CA ILE A 115 -10.25 -3.16 -10.89
C ILE A 115 -9.97 -1.66 -10.81
N SER A 116 -8.91 -1.17 -11.46
CA SER A 116 -8.59 0.26 -11.55
C SER A 116 -9.73 1.07 -12.17
N LYS A 117 -10.39 0.59 -13.24
CA LYS A 117 -11.56 1.28 -13.81
C LYS A 117 -12.73 1.34 -12.84
N LYS A 118 -12.99 0.28 -12.08
CA LYS A 118 -14.17 0.17 -11.20
C LYS A 118 -14.12 1.06 -9.95
N PHE A 119 -12.92 1.50 -9.53
CA PHE A 119 -12.75 2.38 -8.37
C PHE A 119 -12.64 3.88 -8.73
N TYR A 120 -12.43 4.19 -10.01
CA TYR A 120 -12.22 5.56 -10.51
C TYR A 120 -13.32 6.03 -11.48
N THR A 121 -14.42 5.28 -11.60
CA THR A 121 -15.72 5.75 -12.12
C THR A 121 -16.76 5.60 -11.03
#